data_AF-A0A1G0K1G6-F1
#
_entry.id   AF-A0A1G0K1G6-F1
#
_cell.length_a   1.000
_cell.length_b   1.000
_cell.length_c   1.000
_cell.angle_alpha   90.00
_cell.angle_beta   90.00
_cell.angle_gamma   90.00
#
_symmetry.space_group_name_H-M   'P 1'
#
loop_
_entity.id
_entity.type
_entity.pdbx_description
1 polymer ?
#
loop_
_entity_poly.entity_id
_entity_poly.type
_entity_poly.pdbx_seq_one_letter_code
_entity_poly.pdbx_strand_id
1 'polypeptide(L)'
;MNARLRLRVTPIELKQAADIAPAFKRAAALGVNAYVNTQTAIFSAQSQPIADHGLKFKIPGIGSNELSVEAGTFMSYGVSLNDNFRRATAYVDKILKGTKPGDLPIELPTKFELVINRRAAKALGLTVPQQLLLQATEVIE
;
A
#
# COMPACT_ATOMS: atom_id res chain seq x y z
N MET A 1 22.68 14.47 3.22
CA MET A 1 23.17 13.51 2.22
C MET A 1 22.04 13.16 1.27
N ASN A 2 22.00 13.73 0.06
CA ASN A 2 20.99 13.37 -0.95
C ASN A 2 21.48 12.14 -1.72
N ALA A 3 21.37 10.94 -1.14
CA ALA A 3 21.59 9.71 -1.87
C ALA A 3 20.39 9.50 -2.82
N ARG A 4 20.59 9.75 -4.12
CA ARG A 4 19.59 9.36 -5.13
C ARG A 4 19.56 7.83 -5.20
N LEU A 5 18.41 7.25 -4.89
CA LEU A 5 18.17 5.83 -5.11
C LEU A 5 18.30 5.56 -6.62
N ARG A 6 19.13 4.58 -7.01
CA ARG A 6 19.36 4.19 -8.42
C ARG A 6 18.19 3.36 -8.95
N LEU A 7 16.98 3.88 -8.81
CA LEU A 7 15.75 3.25 -9.24
C LEU A 7 15.29 3.85 -10.57
N ARG A 8 14.80 2.99 -11.46
CA ARG A 8 14.10 3.39 -12.69
C ARG A 8 12.61 3.21 -12.45
N VAL A 9 11.86 4.30 -12.53
CA VAL A 9 10.39 4.28 -12.40
C VAL A 9 9.78 4.15 -13.79
N THR A 10 8.85 3.21 -13.94
CA THR A 10 8.10 3.02 -15.20
C THR A 10 6.61 3.10 -14.90
N PRO A 11 5.90 4.15 -15.36
CA PRO A 11 4.47 4.26 -15.14
C PRO A 11 3.73 3.22 -15.99
N ILE A 12 2.83 2.46 -15.33
CA ILE A 12 1.90 1.53 -15.97
C ILE A 12 0.52 1.88 -15.42
N GLU A 13 -0.35 2.36 -16.29
CA GLU A 13 -1.67 2.86 -15.90
C GLU A 13 -2.68 1.70 -15.82
N LEU A 14 -3.53 1.72 -14.79
CA LEU A 14 -4.72 0.89 -14.67
C LEU A 14 -5.94 1.81 -14.51
N LYS A 15 -6.92 1.67 -15.40
CA LYS A 15 -8.20 2.42 -15.34
C LYS A 15 -9.36 1.53 -14.91
N GLN A 16 -9.29 0.25 -15.25
CA GLN A 16 -10.35 -0.73 -15.02
C GLN A 16 -9.78 -2.14 -14.77
N ALA A 17 -10.62 -3.04 -14.28
CA ALA A 17 -10.21 -4.41 -13.93
C ALA A 17 -9.59 -5.17 -15.12
N ALA A 18 -10.11 -4.94 -16.34
CA ALA A 18 -9.60 -5.55 -17.56
C ALA A 18 -8.13 -5.18 -17.87
N ASP A 19 -7.61 -4.10 -17.30
CA ASP A 19 -6.23 -3.64 -17.53
C ASP A 19 -5.20 -4.41 -16.70
N ILE A 20 -5.60 -5.12 -15.64
CA ILE A 20 -4.69 -5.77 -14.68
C ILE A 20 -3.80 -6.81 -15.37
N ALA A 21 -4.40 -7.77 -16.07
CA ALA A 21 -3.64 -8.82 -16.73
C ALA A 21 -2.69 -8.28 -17.82
N PRO A 22 -3.13 -7.38 -18.74
CA PRO A 22 -2.23 -6.69 -19.67
C PRO A 22 -1.10 -5.90 -18.99
N ALA A 23 -1.40 -5.19 -17.90
CA ALA A 23 -0.42 -4.39 -17.17
C ALA A 23 0.71 -5.24 -16.59
N PHE A 24 0.38 -6.37 -15.94
CA PHE A 24 1.40 -7.28 -15.40
C PHE A 24 2.20 -8.01 -16.48
N LYS A 25 1.57 -8.37 -17.62
CA LYS A 25 2.31 -8.88 -18.79
C LYS A 25 3.33 -7.86 -19.29
N ARG A 26 2.93 -6.59 -19.41
CA ARG A 26 3.82 -5.49 -19.80
C ARG A 26 4.94 -5.28 -18.77
N ALA A 27 4.61 -5.27 -17.48
CA ALA A 27 5.59 -5.12 -16.41
C ALA A 27 6.68 -6.21 -16.46
N ALA A 28 6.27 -7.47 -16.65
CA ALA A 28 7.18 -8.60 -16.82
C ALA A 28 8.06 -8.45 -18.07
N ALA A 29 7.48 -8.06 -19.22
CA ALA A 29 8.23 -7.83 -20.45
C ALA A 29 9.27 -6.69 -20.32
N LEU A 30 9.00 -5.70 -19.47
CA LEU A 30 9.91 -4.59 -19.18
C LEU A 30 10.95 -4.90 -18.09
N GLY A 31 10.90 -6.10 -17.51
CA GLY A 31 11.77 -6.51 -16.42
C GLY A 31 11.56 -5.71 -15.13
N VAL A 32 10.32 -5.31 -14.84
CA VAL A 32 9.97 -4.61 -13.59
C VAL A 32 10.19 -5.54 -12.39
N ASN A 33 10.95 -5.07 -11.40
CA ASN A 33 11.34 -5.89 -10.24
C ASN A 33 10.38 -5.78 -9.05
N ALA A 34 9.55 -4.73 -8.99
CA ALA A 34 8.54 -4.50 -7.97
C ALA A 34 7.54 -3.46 -8.47
N TYR A 35 6.34 -3.41 -7.89
CA TYR A 35 5.38 -2.34 -8.13
C TYR A 35 5.00 -1.64 -6.82
N VAL A 36 4.65 -0.36 -6.91
CA VAL A 36 4.12 0.43 -5.80
C VAL A 36 2.70 0.84 -6.17
N ASN A 37 1.75 0.53 -5.29
CA ASN A 37 0.38 0.95 -5.44
C ASN A 37 0.19 2.33 -4.82
N THR A 38 -0.22 3.30 -5.62
CA THR A 38 -0.75 4.57 -5.11
C THR A 38 -2.21 4.38 -4.72
N GLN A 39 -2.69 5.10 -3.72
CA GLN A 39 -4.09 5.00 -3.29
C GLN A 39 -5.01 5.57 -4.38
N THR A 40 -5.69 4.68 -5.12
CA THR A 40 -6.66 5.02 -6.15
C THR A 40 -7.89 4.10 -6.03
N ALA A 41 -9.01 4.50 -6.63
CA ALA A 41 -10.24 3.72 -6.59
C ALA A 41 -10.06 2.30 -7.17
N ILE A 42 -9.29 2.15 -8.26
CA ILE A 42 -9.06 0.84 -8.88
C ILE A 42 -8.21 -0.07 -7.97
N PHE A 43 -7.20 0.46 -7.28
CA PHE A 43 -6.39 -0.33 -6.34
C PHE A 43 -7.19 -0.77 -5.12
N SER A 44 -8.08 0.10 -4.61
CA SER A 44 -8.98 -0.28 -3.52
C SER A 44 -9.99 -1.35 -3.96
N ALA A 45 -10.62 -1.17 -5.13
CA ALA A 45 -11.66 -2.07 -5.61
C ALA A 45 -11.13 -3.41 -6.15
N GLN A 46 -9.87 -3.48 -6.56
CA GLN A 46 -9.24 -4.66 -7.18
C GLN A 46 -7.97 -5.08 -6.43
N SER A 47 -7.89 -4.80 -5.13
CA SER A 47 -6.70 -5.06 -4.31
C SER A 47 -6.22 -6.51 -4.41
N GLN A 48 -7.13 -7.47 -4.23
CA GLN A 48 -6.81 -8.89 -4.30
C GLN A 48 -6.45 -9.36 -5.72
N PRO A 49 -7.24 -9.08 -6.78
CA PRO A 49 -6.82 -9.39 -8.15
C PRO A 49 -5.45 -8.83 -8.52
N ILE A 50 -5.10 -7.62 -8.07
CA ILE A 50 -3.80 -7.01 -8.32
C ILE A 50 -2.69 -7.75 -7.56
N ALA A 51 -2.91 -8.06 -6.28
CA ALA A 51 -1.98 -8.83 -5.47
C ALA A 51 -1.72 -10.22 -6.06
N ASP A 52 -2.78 -10.93 -6.46
CA ASP A 52 -2.69 -12.25 -7.08
C ASP A 52 -1.85 -12.22 -8.36
N HIS A 53 -2.01 -11.18 -9.19
CA HIS A 53 -1.19 -11.00 -10.38
C HIS A 53 0.28 -10.68 -10.03
N GLY A 54 0.52 -9.87 -9.00
CA GLY A 54 1.87 -9.66 -8.46
C GLY A 54 2.57 -10.96 -8.10
N LEU A 55 1.89 -11.83 -7.34
CA LEU A 55 2.41 -13.15 -6.96
C LEU A 55 2.61 -14.07 -8.17
N LYS A 56 1.65 -14.08 -9.11
CA LYS A 56 1.71 -14.90 -10.33
C LYS A 56 2.90 -14.54 -11.22
N PHE A 57 3.16 -13.25 -11.40
CA PHE A 57 4.25 -12.75 -12.23
C PHE A 57 5.58 -12.61 -11.46
N LYS A 58 5.61 -12.98 -10.17
CA LYS A 58 6.77 -12.81 -9.28
C LYS A 58 7.27 -11.36 -9.22
N ILE A 59 6.34 -10.40 -9.25
CA ILE A 59 6.60 -8.98 -9.10
C ILE A 59 6.04 -8.56 -7.73
N PRO A 60 6.88 -8.43 -6.70
CA PRO A 60 6.46 -8.02 -5.36
C PRO A 60 5.76 -6.66 -5.40
N GLY A 61 4.61 -6.57 -4.72
CA GLY A 61 3.88 -5.33 -4.55
C GLY A 61 4.18 -4.63 -3.24
N ILE A 62 4.18 -3.30 -3.26
CA ILE A 62 4.23 -2.45 -2.08
C ILE A 62 2.95 -1.61 -2.05
N GLY A 63 2.13 -1.83 -1.02
CA GLY A 63 0.84 -1.17 -0.80
C GLY A 63 0.97 0.18 -0.10
N SER A 64 -0.11 0.95 -0.14
CA SER A 64 -0.20 2.28 0.51
C SER A 64 -0.72 2.25 1.95
N ASN A 65 -1.25 1.11 2.40
CA ASN A 65 -1.81 0.88 3.74
C ASN A 65 -1.94 -0.63 4.01
N GLU A 66 -2.36 -0.97 5.23
CA GLU A 66 -2.58 -2.32 5.75
C GLU A 66 -3.55 -3.16 4.88
N LEU A 67 -4.63 -2.56 4.36
CA LEU A 67 -5.65 -3.25 3.55
C LEU A 67 -5.08 -3.88 2.27
N SER A 68 -4.04 -3.26 1.69
CA SER A 68 -3.36 -3.82 0.52
C SER A 68 -2.62 -5.11 0.84
N VAL A 69 -2.08 -5.20 2.05
CA VAL A 69 -1.26 -6.33 2.53
C VAL A 69 -2.16 -7.49 2.95
N GLU A 70 -3.29 -7.18 3.61
CA GLU A 70 -4.38 -8.14 3.86
C GLU A 70 -4.90 -8.77 2.56
N ALA A 71 -5.01 -7.99 1.49
CA ALA A 71 -5.40 -8.48 0.16
C ALA A 71 -4.34 -9.34 -0.55
N GLY A 72 -3.13 -9.49 0.03
CA GLY A 72 -2.08 -10.38 -0.48
C GLY A 72 -0.83 -9.69 -1.05
N THR A 73 -0.75 -8.36 -0.98
CA THR A 73 0.46 -7.63 -1.36
C THR A 73 1.62 -7.98 -0.41
N PHE A 74 2.87 -7.88 -0.87
CA PHE A 74 4.04 -8.28 -0.08
C PHE A 74 4.21 -7.44 1.20
N MET A 75 4.14 -6.11 1.08
CA MET A 75 4.26 -5.22 2.24
C MET A 75 3.56 -3.89 1.98
N SER A 76 3.39 -3.07 3.01
CA SER A 76 3.02 -1.67 2.89
C SER A 76 3.80 -0.83 3.88
N TYR A 77 3.96 0.44 3.53
CA TYR A 77 4.37 1.46 4.49
C TYR A 77 3.53 2.70 4.24
N GLY A 78 2.68 3.05 5.19
CA GLY A 78 1.67 4.08 4.97
C GLY A 78 0.95 4.50 6.22
N VAL A 79 -0.02 5.40 6.04
CA VAL A 79 -0.82 5.95 7.12
C VAL A 79 -1.68 4.85 7.74
N SER A 80 -1.77 4.79 9.07
CA SER A 80 -2.71 3.90 9.73
C SER A 80 -4.14 4.38 9.46
N LEU A 81 -4.95 3.60 8.76
CA LEU A 81 -6.33 3.98 8.47
C LEU A 81 -7.16 4.00 9.73
N ASN A 82 -6.95 3.03 10.63
CA ASN A 82 -7.60 2.97 11.92
C ASN A 82 -7.33 4.22 12.78
N ASP A 83 -6.08 4.68 12.82
CA ASP A 83 -5.72 5.90 13.56
C ASP A 83 -6.36 7.14 12.90
N ASN A 84 -6.32 7.23 11.58
CA ASN A 84 -6.95 8.32 10.83
C ASN A 84 -8.46 8.39 11.09
N PHE A 85 -9.17 7.26 11.05
CA PHE A 85 -10.61 7.23 11.32
C PHE A 85 -10.94 7.62 12.75
N ARG A 86 -10.15 7.17 13.74
CA ARG A 86 -10.33 7.58 15.14
C ARG A 86 -10.10 9.08 15.34
N ARG A 87 -9.17 9.70 14.63
CA ARG A 87 -9.00 11.16 14.70
C ARG A 87 -10.15 11.90 14.02
N ALA A 88 -10.67 11.37 12.91
CA ALA A 88 -11.83 11.93 12.23
C ALA A 88 -13.09 11.97 13.13
N THR A 89 -13.27 11.03 14.06
CA THR A 89 -14.43 11.10 14.98
C THR A 89 -14.40 12.33 15.88
N ALA A 90 -13.23 12.86 16.22
CA ALA A 90 -13.12 14.11 16.99
C ALA A 90 -13.61 15.32 16.18
N TYR A 91 -13.42 15.32 14.86
CA TYR A 91 -13.96 16.35 13.98
C TYR A 91 -15.48 16.25 13.92
N VAL A 92 -16.01 15.04 13.74
CA VAL A 92 -17.45 14.77 13.75
C VAL A 92 -18.09 15.27 15.05
N ASP A 93 -17.51 14.93 16.21
CA ASP A 93 -18.01 15.40 17.52
C ASP A 93 -18.05 16.94 17.62
N LYS A 94 -16.98 17.63 17.23
CA LYS A 94 -16.91 19.10 17.25
C LYS A 94 -17.95 19.74 16.33
N ILE A 95 -18.15 19.16 15.13
CA ILE A 95 -19.14 19.65 14.15
C ILE A 95 -20.55 19.46 14.69
N LEU A 96 -20.86 18.28 15.24
CA LEU A 96 -22.18 17.99 15.83
C LEU A 96 -22.47 18.88 17.05
N LYS A 97 -21.45 19.37 17.75
CA LYS A 97 -21.55 20.36 18.84
C LYS A 97 -21.60 21.82 18.36
N GLY A 98 -21.62 22.07 17.05
CA GLY A 98 -21.83 23.40 16.47
C GLY A 98 -20.57 24.12 15.98
N THR A 99 -19.39 23.48 16.01
CA THR A 99 -18.18 24.06 15.40
C THR A 99 -18.32 24.04 13.88
N LYS A 100 -18.05 25.15 13.19
CA LYS A 100 -18.12 25.18 11.72
C LYS A 100 -16.96 24.38 11.13
N PRO A 101 -17.18 23.55 10.09
CA PRO A 101 -16.11 22.78 9.45
C PRO A 101 -14.93 23.64 8.96
N GLY A 102 -15.20 24.87 8.49
CA GLY A 102 -14.17 25.80 8.02
C GLY A 102 -13.26 26.37 9.13
N ASP A 103 -13.66 26.25 10.39
CA ASP A 103 -12.88 26.70 11.55
C ASP A 103 -11.99 25.57 12.12
N LEU A 104 -12.19 24.33 11.67
CA LEU A 104 -11.37 23.19 12.10
C LEU A 104 -10.06 23.15 11.32
N PRO A 105 -8.91 22.98 12.00
CA PRO A 105 -7.62 22.86 11.31
C PRO A 105 -7.58 21.60 10.46
N ILE A 106 -6.80 21.61 9.37
CA ILE A 106 -6.48 20.38 8.64
C ILE A 106 -5.37 19.65 9.39
N GLU A 107 -5.64 18.43 9.84
CA GLU A 107 -4.66 17.58 10.51
C GLU A 107 -3.95 16.65 9.51
N LEU A 108 -2.63 16.54 9.64
CA LEU A 108 -1.84 15.53 8.92
C LEU A 108 -1.79 14.22 9.70
N PRO A 109 -1.61 13.07 9.01
CA PRO A 109 -1.39 11.78 9.68
C PRO A 109 -0.17 11.82 10.60
N THR A 110 -0.34 11.29 11.81
CA THR A 110 0.72 11.22 12.83
C THR A 110 1.25 9.80 13.03
N LYS A 111 0.50 8.77 12.59
CA LYS A 111 0.86 7.36 12.71
C LYS A 111 1.06 6.72 11.33
N PHE A 112 2.21 6.08 11.16
CA PHE A 112 2.56 5.28 9.99
C PHE A 112 2.89 3.87 10.42
N GLU A 113 2.49 2.90 9.62
CA GLU A 113 2.64 1.48 9.92
C GLU A 113 3.38 0.80 8.78
N LEU A 114 4.35 -0.04 9.17
CA LEU A 114 5.03 -0.97 8.28
C LEU A 114 4.39 -2.35 8.48
N VAL A 115 3.70 -2.86 7.46
CA VAL A 115 3.05 -4.18 7.52
C VAL A 115 3.69 -5.11 6.50
N ILE A 116 4.06 -6.32 6.92
CA ILE A 116 4.76 -7.30 6.08
C ILE A 116 3.98 -8.61 6.01
N ASN A 117 3.72 -9.11 4.80
CA ASN A 117 3.08 -10.41 4.57
C ASN A 117 4.12 -11.50 4.33
N ARG A 118 4.33 -12.38 5.31
CA ARG A 118 5.28 -13.50 5.21
C ARG A 118 4.84 -14.57 4.23
N ARG A 119 3.53 -14.80 4.05
CA ARG A 119 3.03 -15.72 3.00
C ARG A 119 3.39 -15.23 1.61
N ALA A 120 3.14 -13.95 1.34
CA ALA A 120 3.48 -13.33 0.06
C ALA A 120 5.00 -13.39 -0.15
N ALA A 121 5.80 -13.06 0.87
CA ALA A 121 7.26 -13.15 0.79
C ALA A 121 7.72 -14.56 0.39
N LYS A 122 7.19 -15.60 1.06
CA LYS A 122 7.47 -17.01 0.76
C LYS A 122 7.04 -17.39 -0.65
N ALA A 123 5.83 -16.98 -1.07
CA ALA A 123 5.31 -17.24 -2.41
C ALA A 123 6.16 -16.56 -3.50
N LEU A 124 6.76 -15.40 -3.21
CA LEU A 124 7.67 -14.67 -4.09
C LEU A 124 9.12 -15.17 -4.04
N GLY A 125 9.46 -16.08 -3.12
CA GLY A 125 10.83 -16.54 -2.91
C GLY A 125 11.74 -15.49 -2.27
N LEU A 126 11.16 -14.53 -1.56
CA LEU A 126 11.89 -13.45 -0.87
C LEU A 126 12.26 -13.86 0.55
N THR A 127 13.50 -13.57 0.95
CA THR A 127 13.92 -13.60 2.35
C THR A 127 13.80 -12.21 2.93
N VAL A 128 12.93 -12.02 3.92
CA VAL A 128 12.77 -10.75 4.62
C VAL A 128 13.83 -10.66 5.72
N PRO A 129 14.70 -9.63 5.73
CA PRO A 129 15.70 -9.47 6.78
C PRO A 129 15.07 -9.35 8.16
N GLN A 130 15.69 -9.99 9.17
CA GLN A 130 15.18 -9.95 10.54
C GLN A 130 15.09 -8.51 11.08
N GLN A 131 16.04 -7.64 10.73
CA GLN A 131 15.98 -6.23 11.14
C GLN A 131 14.72 -5.53 10.63
N LEU A 132 14.25 -5.89 9.42
CA LEU A 132 13.04 -5.31 8.85
C LEU A 132 11.78 -5.85 9.53
N LEU A 133 11.75 -7.15 9.85
CA LEU A 133 10.64 -7.75 10.61
C LEU A 133 10.51 -7.14 12.02
N LEU A 134 11.63 -6.84 12.67
CA LEU A 134 11.63 -6.20 13.99
C LEU A 134 11.14 -4.74 13.96
N GLN A 135 11.21 -4.08 12.81
CA GLN A 135 10.69 -2.73 12.60
C GLN A 135 9.24 -2.71 12.13
N ALA A 136 8.70 -3.85 11.69
CA ALA A 136 7.33 -3.95 11.25
C ALA A 136 6.39 -3.69 12.43
N THR A 137 5.40 -2.83 12.21
CA THR A 137 4.30 -2.65 13.14
C THR A 137 3.48 -3.93 13.25
N GLU A 138 3.32 -4.62 12.12
CA GLU A 138 2.61 -5.89 12.04
C GLU A 138 3.25 -6.81 10.99
N VAL A 139 3.21 -8.11 11.29
CA VAL A 139 3.64 -9.17 10.39
C VAL A 139 2.48 -10.15 10.23
N ILE A 140 1.98 -10.27 9.01
CA ILE A 140 0.90 -11.20 8.68
C ILE A 140 1.50 -12.52 8.21
N GLU A 141 1.09 -13.60 8.88
CA GLU A 141 1.41 -14.99 8.57
C GLU A 141 0.42 -15.62 7.60
#